data_AF-A0A0D5ZHW9-F1
#
_entry.id   AF-A0A0D5ZHW9-F1
#
_cell.length_a   1.000
_cell.length_b   1.000
_cell.length_c   1.000
_cell.angle_alpha   90.00
_cell.angle_beta   90.00
_cell.angle_gamma   90.00
#
_symmetry.space_group_name_H-M   'P 1'
#
loop_
_entity.id
_entity.type
_entity.pdbx_description
1 polymer ?
#
loop_
_entity_poly.entity_id
_entity_poly.type
_entity_poly.pdbx_seq_one_letter_code
_entity_poly.pdbx_strand_id
1 'polypeptide(L)'
;MKLACDKCGGTGKVRDEQNHIDICTECFGLGFIEAGKEEGDPETRKRARRFYTILGIAAVILGIYYVGLYLALLAYGFSFLVTMVLFVGGHVVMFGGFMLYVLFKVLRNNGDNSRTK
;
A
#
# COMPACT_ATOMS: atom_id res chain seq x y z
N MET A 1 -3.98 -20.48 7.56
CA MET A 1 -2.99 -21.59 7.51
C MET A 1 -2.65 -21.85 6.05
N LYS A 2 -1.41 -22.25 5.70
CA LYS A 2 -1.08 -22.57 4.30
C LYS A 2 -1.40 -24.04 4.04
N LEU A 3 -2.41 -24.31 3.19
CA LEU A 3 -2.69 -25.68 2.75
C LEU A 3 -1.97 -25.92 1.42
N ALA A 4 -1.42 -27.13 1.25
CA ALA A 4 -0.88 -27.54 -0.03
C ALA A 4 -2.01 -27.51 -1.08
N CYS A 5 -1.72 -27.01 -2.27
CA CYS A 5 -2.70 -26.97 -3.34
C CYS A 5 -2.94 -28.39 -3.85
N ASP A 6 -4.17 -28.88 -3.70
CA ASP A 6 -4.56 -30.26 -4.04
C ASP A 6 -4.29 -30.58 -5.51
N LYS A 7 -4.43 -29.59 -6.40
CA LYS A 7 -4.27 -29.76 -7.86
C LYS A 7 -2.81 -29.96 -8.30
N CYS A 8 -1.84 -29.44 -7.56
CA CYS A 8 -0.41 -29.60 -7.87
C CYS A 8 0.38 -30.33 -6.77
N GLY A 9 -0.31 -30.85 -5.75
CA GLY A 9 0.28 -31.58 -4.63
C GLY A 9 1.37 -30.80 -3.88
N GLY A 10 1.30 -29.46 -3.84
CA GLY A 10 2.35 -28.66 -3.19
C GLY A 10 3.45 -28.12 -4.11
N THR A 11 3.53 -28.57 -5.36
CA THR A 11 4.71 -28.31 -6.22
C THR A 11 4.65 -27.00 -7.02
N GLY A 12 3.45 -26.44 -7.18
CA GLY A 12 3.21 -25.23 -7.99
C GLY A 12 3.22 -25.48 -9.50
N LYS A 13 3.44 -26.71 -9.96
CA LYS A 13 3.54 -27.05 -11.37
C LYS A 13 2.63 -28.23 -11.71
N VAL A 14 2.03 -28.20 -12.88
CA VAL A 14 1.22 -29.29 -13.43
C VAL A 14 1.79 -29.68 -14.79
N ARG A 15 1.78 -30.97 -15.11
CA ARG A 15 2.14 -31.41 -16.45
C ARG A 15 0.90 -31.42 -17.32
N ASP A 16 0.96 -30.73 -18.45
CA ASP A 16 -0.09 -30.77 -19.47
C ASP A 16 -0.02 -32.08 -20.27
N GLU A 17 -1.06 -32.40 -21.04
CA GLU A 17 -1.18 -33.66 -21.81
C GLU A 17 -0.06 -33.84 -22.85
N GLN A 18 0.59 -32.76 -23.24
CA GLN A 18 1.74 -32.72 -24.15
C GLN A 18 3.09 -32.85 -23.41
N ASN A 19 3.06 -33.21 -22.12
CA ASN A 19 4.21 -33.38 -21.23
C ASN A 19 5.04 -32.10 -20.98
N HIS A 20 4.43 -30.94 -21.19
CA HIS A 20 5.01 -29.65 -20.83
C HIS A 20 4.75 -29.34 -19.35
N ILE A 21 5.73 -28.69 -18.71
CA ILE A 21 5.62 -28.28 -17.30
C ILE A 21 5.02 -26.89 -17.28
N ASP A 22 3.74 -26.80 -16.94
CA ASP A 22 3.01 -25.55 -16.82
C ASP A 22 2.80 -25.14 -15.37
N ILE A 23 2.59 -23.84 -15.19
CA ILE A 23 2.33 -23.26 -13.87
C ILE A 23 0.92 -23.66 -13.43
N CYS A 24 0.78 -24.20 -12.23
CA CYS A 24 -0.53 -24.54 -11.69
C CYS A 24 -1.36 -23.26 -11.53
N THR A 25 -2.45 -23.17 -12.29
CA THR A 25 -3.32 -21.99 -12.34
C THR A 25 -4.11 -21.77 -11.05
N GLU A 26 -4.28 -22.79 -10.22
CA GLU A 26 -5.02 -22.65 -8.96
C GLU A 26 -4.22 -22.06 -7.82
N CYS A 27 -2.92 -22.37 -7.75
CA CYS A 27 -2.02 -21.76 -6.77
C CYS A 27 -1.10 -20.70 -7.42
N PHE A 28 -1.30 -20.35 -8.69
CA PHE A 28 -0.45 -19.43 -9.45
C PHE A 28 1.06 -19.75 -9.33
N GLY A 29 1.42 -21.03 -9.26
CA GLY A 29 2.82 -21.43 -9.11
C GLY A 29 3.37 -21.45 -7.68
N LEU A 30 2.57 -21.09 -6.68
CA LEU A 30 3.00 -21.00 -5.28
C LEU A 30 3.07 -22.36 -4.59
N GLY A 31 2.34 -23.36 -5.08
CA GLY A 31 2.27 -24.71 -4.49
C GLY A 31 1.36 -24.82 -3.27
N PHE A 32 1.03 -23.72 -2.60
CA PHE A 32 0.09 -23.66 -1.49
C PHE A 32 -1.01 -22.63 -1.74
N ILE A 33 -2.21 -22.92 -1.23
CA ILE A 33 -3.33 -22.01 -1.17
C ILE A 33 -3.49 -21.53 0.28
N GLU A 34 -3.70 -20.23 0.47
CA GLU A 34 -4.00 -19.67 1.79
C GLU A 34 -5.44 -20.01 2.18
N ALA A 35 -5.62 -21.18 2.78
CA ALA A 35 -6.86 -21.53 3.44
C ALA A 35 -6.92 -20.79 4.78
N GLY A 36 -7.78 -19.78 4.81
CA GLY A 36 -7.82 -18.81 5.90
C GLY A 36 -7.02 -17.57 5.56
N LYS A 37 -7.47 -16.85 4.53
CA LYS A 37 -7.77 -15.44 4.82
C LYS A 37 -8.91 -15.49 5.83
N GLU A 38 -8.55 -15.49 7.12
CA GLU A 38 -9.43 -14.91 8.12
C GLU A 38 -9.95 -13.62 7.49
N GLU A 39 -11.26 -13.55 7.32
CA GLU A 39 -11.95 -12.33 6.98
C GLU A 39 -11.38 -11.26 7.91
N GLY A 40 -10.49 -10.42 7.37
CA GLY A 40 -9.79 -9.43 8.16
C GLY A 40 -10.83 -8.68 8.96
N ASP A 41 -10.67 -8.78 10.29
CA ASP A 41 -11.59 -8.28 11.32
C ASP A 41 -12.31 -7.01 10.81
N PRO A 42 -13.66 -6.97 10.78
CA PRO A 42 -14.42 -5.88 10.15
C PRO A 42 -14.02 -4.48 10.67
N GLU A 43 -13.42 -4.39 11.85
CA GLU A 43 -12.80 -3.17 12.38
C GLU A 43 -11.54 -2.74 11.61
N THR A 44 -10.62 -3.65 11.28
CA THR A 44 -9.44 -3.36 10.43
C THR A 44 -9.84 -2.89 9.03
N ARG A 45 -10.92 -3.46 8.46
CA ARG A 45 -11.46 -3.10 7.15
C ARG A 45 -12.09 -1.69 7.13
N LYS A 46 -12.81 -1.31 8.20
CA LYS A 46 -13.33 0.07 8.39
C LYS A 46 -12.21 1.08 8.60
N ARG A 47 -11.17 0.72 9.36
CA ARG A 47 -10.01 1.59 9.64
C ARG A 47 -9.16 1.81 8.38
N ALA A 48 -8.98 0.78 7.57
CA ALA A 48 -8.32 0.87 6.27
C ALA A 48 -9.11 1.75 5.29
N ARG A 49 -10.45 1.61 5.19
CA ARG A 49 -11.28 2.48 4.34
C ARG A 49 -11.12 3.96 4.69
N ARG A 50 -11.24 4.32 5.97
CA ARG A 50 -11.04 5.72 6.41
C ARG A 50 -9.66 6.24 6.04
N PHE A 51 -8.63 5.40 6.16
CA PHE A 51 -7.27 5.75 5.75
C PHE A 51 -7.17 6.02 4.25
N TYR A 52 -7.73 5.15 3.40
CA TYR A 52 -7.77 5.37 1.96
C TYR A 52 -8.59 6.60 1.55
N THR A 53 -9.68 6.91 2.26
CA THR A 53 -10.46 8.13 1.99
C THR A 53 -9.67 9.38 2.35
N ILE A 54 -8.99 9.41 3.50
CA ILE A 54 -8.13 10.54 3.89
C ILE A 54 -6.97 10.71 2.92
N LEU A 55 -6.36 9.60 2.49
CA LEU A 55 -5.24 9.62 1.54
C LEU A 55 -5.70 10.08 0.15
N GLY A 56 -6.91 9.70 -0.27
CA GLY A 56 -7.55 10.22 -1.48
C GLY A 56 -7.84 11.72 -1.40
N ILE A 57 -8.39 12.20 -0.28
CA ILE A 57 -8.63 13.63 -0.05
C ILE A 57 -7.30 14.39 -0.05
N ALA A 58 -6.27 13.87 0.63
CA ALA A 58 -4.94 14.45 0.66
C ALA A 58 -4.33 14.54 -0.76
N ALA A 59 -4.51 13.51 -1.59
CA ALA A 59 -4.06 13.51 -2.98
C ALA A 59 -4.79 14.57 -3.83
N VAL A 60 -6.11 14.73 -3.65
CA VAL A 60 -6.89 15.78 -4.34
C VAL A 60 -6.43 17.17 -3.92
N ILE A 61 -6.24 17.42 -2.62
CA ILE A 61 -5.74 18.70 -2.11
C ILE A 61 -4.34 18.99 -2.67
N LEU A 62 -3.48 17.97 -2.74
CA LEU A 62 -2.15 18.09 -3.34
C LEU A 62 -2.22 18.44 -4.83
N GLY A 63 -3.12 17.80 -5.57
CA GLY A 63 -3.37 18.09 -6.98
C GLY A 63 -3.80 19.55 -7.19
N ILE A 64 -4.75 20.03 -6.38
CA ILE A 64 -5.19 21.43 -6.41
C ILE A 64 -4.04 22.39 -6.07
N TYR A 65 -3.23 22.06 -5.06
CA TYR A 65 -2.05 22.84 -4.70
C TYR A 65 -1.07 22.99 -5.87
N TYR A 66 -0.75 21.90 -6.56
CA TYR A 66 0.15 21.94 -7.71
C TYR A 66 -0.43 22.66 -8.91
N VAL A 67 -1.72 22.51 -9.20
CA VAL A 67 -2.40 23.25 -10.28
C VAL A 67 -2.39 24.75 -9.98
N GLY A 68 -2.69 25.15 -8.74
CA GLY A 68 -2.62 26.55 -8.31
C GLY A 68 -1.20 27.12 -8.41
N LEU A 69 -0.20 26.34 -8.00
CA LEU A 69 1.21 26.72 -8.10
C LEU A 69 1.69 26.85 -9.55
N TYR A 70 1.21 25.99 -10.45
CA TYR A 70 1.48 26.06 -11.89
C TYR A 70 0.85 27.30 -12.54
N LEU A 71 -0.39 27.62 -12.20
CA LEU A 71 -1.05 28.84 -12.68
C LEU A 71 -0.38 30.11 -12.12
N ALA A 72 0.03 30.09 -10.85
CA ALA A 72 0.76 31.20 -10.24
C ALA A 72 2.14 31.41 -10.89
N LEU A 73 2.83 30.32 -11.27
CA LEU A 73 4.07 30.36 -12.05
C LEU A 73 3.89 31.07 -13.40
N LEU A 74 2.84 30.71 -14.13
CA LEU A 74 2.51 31.32 -15.41
C LEU A 74 2.15 32.80 -15.28
N ALA A 75 1.41 33.17 -14.23
CA ALA A 75 0.92 34.53 -14.06
C ALA A 75 1.95 35.51 -13.46
N TYR A 76 2.79 35.04 -12.52
CA TYR A 76 3.65 35.92 -11.72
C TYR A 76 5.14 35.80 -12.03
N GLY A 77 5.55 34.92 -12.93
CA GLY A 77 6.98 34.71 -13.24
C GLY A 77 7.77 34.31 -12.00
N PHE A 78 7.18 33.48 -11.14
CA PHE A 78 7.83 33.04 -9.90
C PHE A 78 9.18 32.40 -10.20
N SER A 79 10.22 32.83 -9.49
CA SER A 79 11.57 32.28 -9.64
C SER A 79 11.55 30.77 -9.42
N PHE A 80 12.21 30.04 -10.33
CA PHE A 80 12.41 28.58 -10.29
C PHE A 80 12.86 28.06 -8.91
N LEU A 81 13.58 28.89 -8.16
CA LEU A 81 14.03 28.61 -6.80
C LEU A 81 12.89 28.47 -5.79
N VAL A 82 11.85 29.31 -5.87
CA VAL A 82 10.70 29.26 -4.95
C VAL A 82 9.86 28.02 -5.20
N THR A 83 9.66 27.66 -6.46
CA THR A 83 8.90 26.47 -6.84
C THR A 83 9.65 25.19 -6.50
N MET A 84 10.97 25.19 -6.64
CA MET A 84 11.81 24.07 -6.20
C MET A 84 11.74 23.89 -4.67
N VAL A 85 11.79 24.98 -3.88
CA VAL A 85 11.66 24.92 -2.42
C VAL A 85 10.28 24.41 -2.00
N LEU A 86 9.20 24.87 -2.63
CA LEU A 86 7.84 24.39 -2.34
C LEU A 86 7.65 22.93 -2.74
N PHE A 87 8.23 22.51 -3.86
CA PHE A 87 8.17 21.13 -4.33
C PHE A 87 8.91 20.17 -3.39
N VAL A 88 10.17 20.51 -3.05
CA VAL A 88 11.00 19.70 -2.14
C VAL A 88 10.41 19.73 -0.73
N GLY A 89 10.01 20.90 -0.24
CA GLY A 89 9.38 21.05 1.07
C GLY A 89 8.10 20.23 1.21
N GLY A 90 7.22 20.27 0.19
CA GLY A 90 6.00 19.47 0.16
C GLY A 90 6.27 17.96 0.23
N HIS A 91 7.29 17.47 -0.49
CA HIS A 91 7.68 16.07 -0.44
C HIS A 91 8.28 15.67 0.91
N VAL A 92 9.13 16.50 1.51
CA VAL A 92 9.72 16.24 2.83
C VAL A 92 8.65 16.15 3.91
N VAL A 93 7.65 17.03 3.88
CA VAL A 93 6.53 16.99 4.82
C VAL A 93 5.66 15.75 4.62
N MET A 94 5.37 15.38 3.37
CA MET A 94 4.62 14.16 3.04
C MET A 94 5.36 12.89 3.50
N PHE A 95 6.62 12.75 3.10
CA PHE A 95 7.41 11.56 3.40
C PHE A 95 7.73 11.47 4.89
N GLY A 96 8.12 12.59 5.50
CA GLY A 96 8.37 12.69 6.94
C GLY A 96 7.12 12.40 7.75
N GLY A 97 5.98 12.98 7.39
CA GLY A 97 4.69 12.73 8.04
C GLY A 97 4.23 11.28 7.90
N PHE A 98 4.39 10.68 6.72
CA PHE A 98 4.08 9.27 6.49
C PHE A 98 4.98 8.35 7.33
N MET A 99 6.29 8.62 7.35
CA MET A 99 7.27 7.82 8.09
C MET A 99 7.04 7.92 9.60
N LEU A 100 6.75 9.12 10.11
CA LEU A 100 6.37 9.36 11.50
C LEU A 100 5.06 8.67 11.87
N TYR A 101 4.05 8.70 10.98
CA TYR A 101 2.78 8.00 11.18
C TYR A 101 2.98 6.49 11.27
N VAL A 102 3.79 5.90 10.38
CA VAL A 102 4.11 4.46 10.41
C VAL A 102 4.85 4.12 11.70
N LEU A 103 5.84 4.92 12.09
CA LEU A 103 6.61 4.71 13.32
C LEU A 103 5.71 4.78 14.56
N PHE A 104 4.83 5.79 14.63
CA PHE A 104 3.86 5.94 15.72
C PHE A 104 2.87 4.77 15.78
N LYS A 105 2.40 4.30 14.61
CA LYS A 105 1.51 3.15 14.52
C LYS A 105 2.18 1.86 14.99
N VAL A 106 3.42 1.61 14.60
CA VAL A 106 4.20 0.44 15.03
C VAL A 106 4.45 0.47 16.54
N LEU A 107 4.88 1.61 17.10
CA LEU A 107 5.10 1.77 18.53
C LEU A 107 3.81 1.54 19.34
N ARG A 108 2.69 2.10 18.90
CA ARG A 108 1.39 1.93 19.56
C ARG A 108 0.89 0.48 19.50
N ASN A 109 1.07 -0.21 18.37
CA ASN A 109 0.66 -1.62 18.23
C ASN A 109 1.50 -2.56 19.10
N ASN A 110 2.79 -2.26 19.29
CA ASN A 110 3.65 -3.01 20.22
C ASN A 110 3.28 -2.78 21.69
N GLY A 111 2.78 -1.58 22.04
CA GLY A 111 2.29 -1.28 23.38
C GLY A 111 1.06 -2.10 23.77
N ASP A 112 0.08 -2.22 22.87
CA ASP A 112 -1.15 -3.01 23.10
C ASP A 112 -0.87 -4.51 23.22
N ASN A 113 0.11 -5.04 22.47
CA ASN A 113 0.51 -6.45 22.52
C ASN A 113 1.27 -6.81 23.84
N SER A 114 1.75 -5.83 24.60
CA SER A 114 2.38 -6.05 25.91
C SER A 114 1.39 -6.03 27.08
N ARG A 115 0.19 -5.46 26.89
CA ARG A 115 -0.87 -5.42 27.91
C ARG A 115 -1.76 -6.67 27.93
N THR A 116 -1.58 -7.57 26.97
CA THR A 116 -2.38 -8.79 26.79
C THR A 116 -1.60 -10.07 27.13
N LYS A 117 -0.39 -9.95 27.69
CA LYS A 117 0.36 -11.07 28.27
C LYS A 117 0.36 -11.04 29.78
#